data_AF-A0A967D5V0-F1
#
_entry.id   AF-A0A967D5V0-F1
#
_cell.length_a   1.000
_cell.length_b   1.000
_cell.length_c   1.000
_cell.angle_alpha   90.00
_cell.angle_beta   90.00
_cell.angle_gamma   90.00
#
_symmetry.space_group_name_H-M   'P 1'
#
loop_
_entity.id
_entity.type
_entity.pdbx_description
1 polymer ?
#
loop_
_entity_poly.entity_id
_entity_poly.type
_entity_poly.pdbx_seq_one_letter_code
_entity_poly.pdbx_strand_id
1 'polypeptide(L)'
;MTSVYFNNQNATREQILIEDMIIESIKNHGIDVYYLPRESQSELDRLFGDDPVKSFSTAYSLEMYLESFQDFEGNQEFFSKFGLQIQKEARVAVARRTFEKNIPTGIRNVPKEGDLIYLRVQQKLLEIKFVEEEKNFFQLGKSAPYMYSLNLEVFRYNGERLTTGIAEIDAIGDANAYGIEYTMNNSGTNTYREHEIVYQGASLETATAKGYVSSWDLPTKKLIIRNIKGSFAPNVLVKGVESSAAWLMLTNNPQENANDTFEENVLLETEADNILDWTETNPFGSIDENY
;
A
#
# COMPACT_ATOMS: atom_id res chain seq x y z
N MET A 1 -25.85 9.21 -47.14
CA MET A 1 -24.61 8.62 -47.68
C MET A 1 -23.45 9.39 -47.09
N THR A 2 -22.46 8.71 -46.52
CA THR A 2 -21.20 9.34 -46.09
C THR A 2 -20.40 9.75 -47.33
N SER A 3 -19.60 10.81 -47.22
CA SER A 3 -18.81 11.35 -48.34
C SER A 3 -17.92 10.28 -48.97
N VAL A 4 -17.92 10.20 -50.31
CA VAL A 4 -17.07 9.28 -51.10
C VAL A 4 -15.58 9.66 -51.03
N TYR A 5 -15.28 10.91 -50.67
CA TYR A 5 -13.92 11.44 -50.58
C TYR A 5 -13.26 11.23 -49.22
N PHE A 6 -14.03 10.86 -48.20
CA PHE A 6 -13.51 10.64 -46.85
C PHE A 6 -13.67 9.17 -46.48
N ASN A 7 -12.53 8.47 -46.39
CA ASN A 7 -12.52 7.11 -45.88
C ASN A 7 -12.67 7.15 -44.34
N ASN A 8 -13.90 7.07 -43.86
CA ASN A 8 -14.20 7.09 -42.43
C ASN A 8 -14.00 5.71 -41.75
N GLN A 9 -13.46 4.71 -42.45
CA GLN A 9 -13.15 3.40 -41.89
C GLN A 9 -11.76 2.94 -42.36
N ASN A 10 -10.87 2.61 -41.42
CA ASN A 10 -9.49 2.14 -41.69
C ASN A 10 -8.52 3.20 -42.25
N ALA A 11 -8.70 4.48 -41.91
CA ALA A 11 -7.75 5.54 -42.23
C ALA A 11 -6.60 5.59 -41.21
N THR A 12 -5.64 4.66 -41.33
CA THR A 12 -4.59 4.42 -40.31
C THR A 12 -3.72 5.65 -40.02
N ARG A 13 -3.45 6.49 -41.01
CA ARG A 13 -2.62 7.69 -40.84
C ARG A 13 -3.33 8.76 -40.01
N GLU A 14 -4.61 8.94 -40.26
CA GLU A 14 -5.48 9.86 -39.56
C GLU A 14 -5.71 9.40 -38.11
N GLN A 15 -5.85 8.09 -37.89
CA GLN A 15 -5.90 7.50 -36.54
C GLN A 15 -4.61 7.77 -35.75
N ILE A 16 -3.44 7.63 -36.38
CA ILE A 16 -2.14 7.93 -35.74
C ILE A 16 -2.01 9.41 -35.42
N LEU A 17 -2.44 10.30 -36.33
CA LEU A 17 -2.40 11.74 -36.10
C LEU A 17 -3.25 12.16 -34.90
N ILE A 18 -4.45 11.59 -34.76
CA ILE A 18 -5.32 11.84 -33.61
C ILE A 18 -4.65 11.33 -32.32
N GLU A 19 -4.05 10.14 -32.35
CA GLU A 19 -3.30 9.62 -31.19
C GLU A 19 -2.14 10.52 -30.79
N ASP A 20 -1.33 10.95 -31.75
CA ASP A 20 -0.18 11.82 -31.50
C ASP A 20 -0.64 13.17 -30.93
N MET A 21 -1.75 13.72 -31.43
CA MET A 21 -2.33 14.96 -30.90
C MET A 21 -2.84 14.78 -29.45
N ILE A 22 -3.48 13.66 -29.12
CA ILE A 22 -3.91 13.37 -27.75
C ILE A 22 -2.70 13.23 -26.82
N ILE A 23 -1.68 12.46 -27.24
CA ILE A 23 -0.45 12.29 -26.45
C ILE A 23 0.21 13.64 -26.20
N GLU A 24 0.31 14.50 -27.22
CA GLU A 24 0.92 15.81 -27.09
C GLU A 24 0.09 16.76 -26.20
N SER A 25 -1.24 16.68 -26.26
CA SER A 25 -2.12 17.41 -25.35
C SER A 25 -1.92 16.99 -23.90
N ILE A 26 -1.85 15.67 -23.64
CA ILE A 26 -1.61 15.14 -22.28
C ILE A 26 -0.21 15.51 -21.80
N LYS A 27 0.80 15.55 -22.66
CA LYS A 27 2.15 16.00 -22.26
C LYS A 27 2.20 17.48 -21.89
N ASN A 28 1.45 18.33 -22.58
CA ASN A 28 1.44 19.77 -22.31
C ASN A 28 0.63 20.14 -21.05
N HIS A 29 -0.49 19.45 -20.81
CA HIS A 29 -1.45 19.81 -19.75
C HIS A 29 -1.61 18.76 -18.64
N GLY A 30 -0.99 17.60 -18.78
CA GLY A 30 -1.03 16.54 -17.79
C GLY A 30 -0.03 16.72 -16.65
N ILE A 31 -0.04 15.73 -15.77
CA ILE A 31 0.82 15.64 -14.60
C ILE A 31 1.63 14.35 -14.64
N ASP A 32 2.83 14.41 -14.06
CA ASP A 32 3.68 13.24 -13.90
C ASP A 32 3.23 12.40 -12.70
N VAL A 33 2.95 11.13 -12.95
CA VAL A 33 2.53 10.17 -11.94
C VAL A 33 3.36 8.90 -12.04
N TYR A 34 3.37 8.13 -10.95
CA TYR A 34 3.85 6.75 -11.01
C TYR A 34 2.69 5.77 -11.02
N TYR A 35 2.69 4.82 -11.95
CA TYR A 35 1.77 3.69 -11.99
C TYR A 35 2.44 2.46 -11.40
N LEU A 36 1.76 1.83 -10.46
CA LEU A 36 2.22 0.65 -9.75
C LEU A 36 1.26 -0.49 -10.06
N PRO A 37 1.65 -1.46 -10.89
CA PRO A 37 0.81 -2.61 -11.16
C PRO A 37 0.67 -3.47 -9.90
N ARG A 38 -0.54 -3.93 -9.61
CA ARG A 38 -0.80 -4.93 -8.56
C ARG A 38 -0.14 -6.25 -8.95
N GLU A 39 0.66 -6.77 -8.04
CA GLU A 39 1.14 -8.15 -8.05
C GLU A 39 0.49 -8.92 -6.89
N SER A 40 0.39 -10.24 -7.04
CA SER A 40 -0.07 -11.17 -6.01
C SER A 40 1.10 -12.05 -5.60
N GLN A 41 1.44 -12.09 -4.31
CA GLN A 41 2.51 -12.98 -3.82
C GLN A 41 2.09 -14.44 -3.71
N SER A 42 0.78 -14.72 -3.65
CA SER A 42 0.23 -16.06 -3.55
C SER A 42 -0.68 -16.37 -4.73
N GLU A 43 -0.75 -17.64 -5.09
CA GLU A 43 -1.83 -18.15 -5.93
C GLU A 43 -3.14 -18.08 -5.14
N LEU A 44 -4.26 -17.90 -5.84
CA LEU A 44 -5.59 -17.94 -5.25
C LEU A 44 -5.78 -19.30 -4.57
N ASP A 45 -6.04 -19.30 -3.27
CA ASP A 45 -6.32 -20.53 -2.55
C ASP A 45 -7.67 -21.08 -2.97
N ARG A 46 -7.66 -22.10 -3.82
CA ARG A 46 -8.88 -22.72 -4.34
C ARG A 46 -9.61 -23.59 -3.33
N LEU A 47 -8.97 -23.97 -2.23
CA LEU A 47 -9.57 -24.81 -1.19
C LEU A 47 -10.26 -23.97 -0.12
N PHE A 48 -9.59 -22.91 0.35
CA PHE A 48 -10.10 -22.05 1.41
C PHE A 48 -10.73 -20.74 0.91
N GLY A 49 -10.51 -20.38 -0.36
CA GLY A 49 -11.10 -19.19 -0.96
C GLY A 49 -10.50 -17.87 -0.48
N ASP A 50 -9.30 -17.90 0.09
CA ASP A 50 -8.61 -16.71 0.60
C ASP A 50 -8.06 -15.86 -0.55
N ASP A 51 -8.15 -14.54 -0.42
CA ASP A 51 -7.63 -13.60 -1.43
C ASP A 51 -6.11 -13.49 -1.27
N PRO A 52 -5.33 -13.67 -2.35
CA PRO A 52 -3.90 -13.49 -2.25
C PRO A 52 -3.51 -12.07 -1.81
N VAL A 53 -2.59 -12.01 -0.85
CA VAL A 53 -2.01 -10.76 -0.35
C VAL A 53 -1.45 -9.95 -1.52
N LYS A 54 -1.91 -8.70 -1.63
CA LYS A 54 -1.50 -7.75 -2.66
C LYS A 54 -0.09 -7.22 -2.34
N SER A 55 0.72 -7.05 -3.38
CA SER A 55 2.03 -6.41 -3.26
C SER A 55 2.33 -5.56 -4.49
N PHE A 56 3.15 -4.53 -4.31
CA PHE A 56 3.59 -3.64 -5.38
C PHE A 56 5.10 -3.52 -5.33
N SER A 57 5.76 -4.09 -6.33
CA SER A 57 7.22 -4.19 -6.41
C SER A 57 7.84 -3.25 -7.45
N THR A 58 7.03 -2.73 -8.37
CA THR A 58 7.50 -1.90 -9.48
C THR A 58 6.68 -0.63 -9.61
N ALA A 59 7.32 0.43 -10.11
CA ALA A 59 6.70 1.71 -10.39
C ALA A 59 7.18 2.24 -11.75
N TYR A 60 6.24 2.67 -12.59
CA TYR A 60 6.49 3.21 -13.93
C TYR A 60 6.10 4.68 -13.97
N SER A 61 6.94 5.54 -14.55
CA SER A 61 6.59 6.95 -14.75
C SER A 61 5.72 7.11 -15.99
N LEU A 62 4.70 7.94 -15.90
CA LEU A 62 3.78 8.25 -17.00
C LEU A 62 3.10 9.59 -16.78
N GLU A 63 2.70 10.17 -17.89
CA GLU A 63 1.94 11.40 -17.95
C GLU A 63 0.45 11.07 -18.03
N MET A 64 -0.33 11.62 -17.11
CA MET A 64 -1.79 11.50 -17.14
C MET A 64 -2.46 12.87 -17.08
N TYR A 65 -3.63 12.99 -17.70
CA TYR A 65 -4.43 14.20 -17.66
C TYR A 65 -5.51 14.11 -16.59
N LEU A 66 -5.60 15.11 -15.72
CA LEU A 66 -6.61 15.17 -14.67
C LEU A 66 -7.90 15.75 -15.27
N GLU A 67 -8.91 14.91 -15.49
CA GLU A 67 -10.17 15.32 -16.12
C GLU A 67 -11.03 16.15 -15.16
N SER A 68 -11.11 15.69 -13.93
CA SER A 68 -11.79 16.39 -12.85
C SER A 68 -11.14 16.03 -11.53
N PHE A 69 -10.81 17.06 -10.77
CA PHE A 69 -10.49 16.94 -9.37
C PHE A 69 -11.68 17.53 -8.61
N GLN A 70 -12.60 16.67 -8.18
CA GLN A 70 -13.77 17.10 -7.42
C GLN A 70 -13.32 17.40 -5.99
N ASP A 71 -12.66 18.53 -5.79
CA ASP A 71 -12.30 19.06 -4.48
C ASP A 71 -13.04 20.38 -4.33
N PHE A 72 -14.05 20.36 -3.45
CA PHE A 72 -14.68 21.53 -2.82
C PHE A 72 -15.53 22.50 -3.67
N GLU A 73 -16.74 22.09 -4.05
CA GLU A 73 -17.90 23.00 -3.93
C GLU A 73 -19.23 22.22 -3.86
N GLY A 74 -19.90 22.26 -2.70
CA GLY A 74 -21.35 22.03 -2.61
C GLY A 74 -21.87 20.73 -1.98
N ASN A 75 -21.57 20.48 -0.70
CA ASN A 75 -22.63 20.31 0.35
C ASN A 75 -21.99 20.27 1.76
N GLN A 76 -21.87 21.42 2.40
CA GLN A 76 -21.02 21.64 3.57
C GLN A 76 -21.68 21.32 4.93
N GLU A 77 -22.86 20.71 5.02
CA GLU A 77 -23.58 20.71 6.31
C GLU A 77 -24.57 19.55 6.58
N PHE A 78 -24.29 18.32 6.13
CA PHE A 78 -25.21 17.19 6.45
C PHE A 78 -24.62 15.89 7.01
N PHE A 79 -23.29 15.73 7.14
CA PHE A 79 -22.72 14.40 7.44
C PHE A 79 -21.71 14.29 8.60
N SER A 80 -21.36 15.37 9.30
CA SER A 80 -20.35 15.31 10.37
C SER A 80 -20.77 14.57 11.65
N LYS A 81 -22.06 14.25 11.85
CA LYS A 81 -22.57 13.62 13.10
C LYS A 81 -22.75 12.09 13.04
N PHE A 82 -22.56 11.45 11.88
CA PHE A 82 -22.83 10.01 11.70
C PHE A 82 -21.63 9.17 11.25
N GLY A 83 -20.40 9.70 11.30
CA GLY A 83 -19.21 8.92 10.91
C GLY A 83 -19.17 8.52 9.43
N LEU A 84 -19.93 9.19 8.57
CA LEU A 84 -19.90 8.96 7.12
C LEU A 84 -18.67 9.67 6.53
N GLN A 85 -17.66 8.88 6.17
CA GLN A 85 -16.44 9.36 5.52
C GLN A 85 -16.73 9.65 4.04
N ILE A 86 -16.54 10.90 3.61
CA ILE A 86 -16.65 11.29 2.20
C ILE A 86 -15.47 10.67 1.46
N GLN A 87 -15.75 9.76 0.53
CA GLN A 87 -14.74 9.18 -0.36
C GLN A 87 -14.34 10.26 -1.37
N LYS A 88 -13.03 10.53 -1.44
CA LYS A 88 -12.46 11.44 -2.42
C LYS A 88 -12.19 10.64 -3.69
N GLU A 89 -12.91 10.97 -4.75
CA GLU A 89 -12.74 10.39 -6.08
C GLU A 89 -11.99 11.35 -7.00
N ALA A 90 -11.13 10.82 -7.86
CA ALA A 90 -10.46 11.59 -8.91
C ALA A 90 -10.63 10.87 -10.26
N ARG A 91 -10.76 11.63 -11.34
CA ARG A 91 -10.83 11.09 -12.70
C ARG A 91 -9.64 11.52 -13.51
N VAL A 92 -8.97 10.55 -14.09
CA VAL A 92 -7.69 10.74 -14.77
C VAL A 92 -7.68 9.98 -16.09
N ALA A 93 -7.26 10.64 -17.16
CA ALA A 93 -7.11 10.03 -18.48
C ALA A 93 -5.65 9.73 -18.81
N VAL A 94 -5.41 8.58 -19.43
CA VAL A 94 -4.10 8.18 -19.96
C VAL A 94 -4.23 7.76 -21.42
N ALA A 95 -3.30 8.23 -22.26
CA ALA A 95 -3.25 7.81 -23.66
C ALA A 95 -2.82 6.34 -23.77
N ARG A 96 -3.54 5.55 -24.57
CA ARG A 96 -3.27 4.11 -24.75
C ARG A 96 -1.83 3.84 -25.20
N ARG A 97 -1.35 4.58 -26.19
CA ARG A 97 0.02 4.42 -26.73
C ARG A 97 1.11 4.81 -25.74
N THR A 98 0.85 5.78 -24.85
CA THR A 98 1.80 6.13 -23.78
C THR A 98 1.89 4.99 -22.77
N PHE A 99 0.74 4.42 -22.38
CA PHE A 99 0.69 3.27 -21.48
C PHE A 99 1.44 2.06 -22.07
N GLU A 100 1.13 1.68 -23.31
CA GLU A 100 1.78 0.57 -24.02
C GLU A 100 3.30 0.77 -24.22
N LYS A 101 3.76 2.02 -24.29
CA LYS A 101 5.19 2.35 -24.43
C LYS A 101 5.94 2.26 -23.10
N ASN A 102 5.34 2.77 -22.02
CA ASN A 102 6.02 2.91 -20.74
C ASN A 102 5.94 1.62 -19.90
N ILE A 103 4.92 0.79 -20.12
CA ILE A 103 4.70 -0.42 -19.33
C ILE A 103 4.93 -1.66 -20.22
N PRO A 104 5.81 -2.60 -19.78
CA PRO A 104 6.03 -3.84 -20.52
C PRO A 104 4.75 -4.67 -20.65
N THR A 105 4.47 -5.14 -21.87
CA THR A 105 3.28 -5.95 -22.19
C THR A 105 3.19 -7.26 -21.40
N GLY A 106 4.31 -7.79 -20.92
CA GLY A 106 4.35 -8.98 -20.06
C GLY A 106 3.83 -8.74 -18.63
N ILE A 107 3.80 -7.48 -18.18
CA ILE A 107 3.30 -7.09 -16.85
C ILE A 107 1.86 -6.59 -17.00
N ARG A 108 1.66 -5.64 -17.92
CA ARG A 108 0.34 -5.09 -18.16
C ARG A 108 0.18 -4.55 -19.58
N ASN A 109 -0.93 -4.93 -20.21
CA ASN A 109 -1.33 -4.47 -21.55
C ASN A 109 -2.37 -3.35 -21.50
N VAL A 110 -3.22 -3.31 -20.46
CA VAL A 110 -4.23 -2.29 -20.22
C VAL A 110 -4.28 -1.97 -18.72
N PRO A 111 -4.55 -0.72 -18.31
CA PRO A 111 -4.76 -0.43 -16.89
C PRO A 111 -5.88 -1.32 -16.36
N LYS A 112 -5.75 -1.85 -15.13
CA LYS A 112 -6.84 -2.60 -14.49
C LYS A 112 -7.12 -2.07 -13.10
N GLU A 113 -8.25 -2.52 -12.60
CA GLU A 113 -8.72 -2.26 -11.25
C GLU A 113 -7.77 -2.87 -10.21
N GLY A 114 -7.58 -2.15 -9.11
CA GLY A 114 -6.70 -2.53 -8.00
C GLY A 114 -5.22 -2.17 -8.20
N ASP A 115 -4.83 -1.63 -9.35
CA ASP A 115 -3.50 -1.03 -9.52
C ASP A 115 -3.46 0.35 -8.84
N LEU A 116 -2.26 0.80 -8.44
CA LEU A 116 -2.09 2.08 -7.76
C LEU A 116 -1.50 3.14 -8.66
N ILE A 117 -1.89 4.39 -8.41
CA ILE A 117 -1.30 5.59 -9.00
C ILE A 117 -0.80 6.46 -7.86
N TYR A 118 0.46 6.84 -7.93
CA TYR A 118 1.07 7.78 -7.01
C TYR A 118 1.14 9.17 -7.63
N LEU A 119 0.49 10.13 -6.97
CA LEU A 119 0.58 11.54 -7.32
C LEU A 119 1.73 12.18 -6.54
N ARG A 120 2.81 12.55 -7.26
CA ARG A 120 3.97 13.22 -6.65
C ARG A 120 3.61 14.54 -5.98
N VAL A 121 2.73 15.34 -6.60
CA VAL A 121 2.34 16.68 -6.09
C VAL A 121 1.63 16.60 -4.74
N GLN A 122 0.83 15.56 -4.51
CA GLN A 122 0.06 15.38 -3.27
C GLN A 122 0.69 14.38 -2.31
N GLN A 123 1.71 13.65 -2.75
CA GLN A 123 2.31 12.51 -2.03
C GLN A 123 1.26 11.50 -1.55
N LYS A 124 0.28 11.20 -2.42
CA LYS A 124 -0.81 10.27 -2.13
C LYS A 124 -0.85 9.11 -3.11
N LEU A 125 -1.20 7.94 -2.59
CA LEU A 125 -1.53 6.75 -3.36
C LEU A 125 -3.04 6.71 -3.60
N LEU A 126 -3.40 6.43 -4.85
CA LEU A 126 -4.76 6.26 -5.31
C LEU A 126 -4.91 4.86 -5.92
N GLU A 127 -6.00 4.17 -5.64
CA GLU A 127 -6.35 2.89 -6.25
C GLU A 127 -7.30 3.10 -7.42
N ILE A 128 -7.04 2.42 -8.54
CA ILE A 128 -7.96 2.38 -9.67
C ILE A 128 -9.15 1.50 -9.29
N LYS A 129 -10.35 2.09 -9.19
CA LYS A 129 -11.59 1.33 -8.95
C LYS A 129 -12.22 0.83 -10.22
N PHE A 130 -12.22 1.67 -11.25
CA PHE A 130 -12.86 1.34 -12.51
C PHE A 130 -12.08 1.94 -13.68
N VAL A 131 -11.97 1.17 -14.76
CA VAL A 131 -11.32 1.58 -16.00
C VAL A 131 -12.39 1.74 -17.06
N GLU A 132 -12.60 2.98 -17.48
CA GLU A 132 -13.47 3.34 -18.57
C GLU A 132 -12.66 3.39 -19.87
N GLU A 133 -12.97 2.45 -20.76
CA GLU A 133 -12.57 2.61 -22.15
C GLU A 133 -13.50 3.64 -22.78
N GLU A 134 -13.01 4.87 -22.95
CA GLU A 134 -13.78 5.88 -23.65
C GLU A 134 -14.11 5.37 -25.06
N LYS A 135 -15.40 5.07 -25.26
CA LYS A 135 -15.97 4.81 -26.58
C LYS A 135 -16.19 6.14 -27.29
N ASN A 136 -15.15 6.96 -27.43
CA ASN A 136 -15.17 8.16 -28.27
C ASN A 136 -15.32 7.73 -29.73
N PHE A 137 -16.56 7.36 -30.06
CA PHE A 137 -17.19 7.10 -31.35
C PHE A 137 -16.39 6.37 -32.43
N PHE A 138 -15.54 5.37 -32.11
CA PHE A 138 -14.79 4.58 -33.10
C PHE A 138 -14.33 5.42 -34.31
N GLN A 139 -13.87 6.66 -34.07
CA GLN A 139 -13.68 7.59 -35.16
C GLN A 139 -12.66 6.97 -36.11
N LEU A 140 -13.01 6.92 -37.40
CA LEU A 140 -12.22 6.26 -38.44
C LEU A 140 -12.22 4.72 -38.42
N GLY A 141 -13.16 4.07 -37.72
CA GLY A 141 -13.34 2.61 -37.70
C GLY A 141 -12.36 1.84 -36.81
N LYS A 142 -11.65 2.51 -35.90
CA LYS A 142 -10.67 1.86 -35.01
C LYS A 142 -11.35 1.18 -33.83
N SER A 143 -11.23 -0.15 -33.73
CA SER A 143 -11.85 -0.94 -32.63
C SER A 143 -11.25 -0.69 -31.25
N ALA A 144 -10.05 -0.12 -31.15
CA ALA A 144 -9.35 0.14 -29.90
C ALA A 144 -9.53 1.60 -29.45
N PRO A 145 -9.70 1.87 -28.14
CA PRO A 145 -9.83 3.22 -27.62
C PRO A 145 -8.54 4.03 -27.81
N TYR A 146 -8.67 5.36 -27.88
CA TYR A 146 -7.53 6.27 -27.98
C TYR A 146 -6.96 6.62 -26.59
N MET A 147 -7.80 6.65 -25.56
CA MET A 147 -7.43 6.88 -24.17
C MET A 147 -8.23 5.99 -23.22
N TYR A 148 -7.68 5.77 -22.03
CA TYR A 148 -8.38 5.15 -20.90
C TYR A 148 -8.70 6.23 -19.89
N SER A 149 -9.96 6.34 -19.47
CA SER A 149 -10.34 7.14 -18.32
C SER A 149 -10.36 6.23 -17.09
N LEU A 150 -9.75 6.69 -16.00
CA LEU A 150 -9.53 5.94 -14.79
C LEU A 150 -10.24 6.65 -13.64
N ASN A 151 -11.15 5.94 -12.99
CA ASN A 151 -11.78 6.40 -11.75
C ASN A 151 -10.94 5.92 -10.58
N LEU A 152 -10.41 6.88 -9.82
CA LEU A 152 -9.47 6.67 -8.74
C LEU A 152 -10.09 7.00 -7.38
N GLU A 153 -9.75 6.21 -6.37
CA GLU A 153 -10.07 6.50 -4.96
C GLU A 153 -8.78 6.54 -4.14
N VAL A 154 -8.76 7.24 -3.00
CA VAL A 154 -7.62 7.18 -2.07
C VAL A 154 -7.38 5.75 -1.60
N PHE A 155 -6.15 5.26 -1.80
CA PHE A 155 -5.76 3.93 -1.36
C PHE A 155 -5.73 3.85 0.17
N ARG A 156 -6.32 2.78 0.71
CA ARG A 156 -6.28 2.47 2.13
C ARG A 156 -5.31 1.32 2.35
N TYR A 157 -4.33 1.54 3.21
CA TYR A 157 -3.36 0.53 3.55
C TYR A 157 -3.98 -0.52 4.49
N ASN A 158 -3.80 -1.79 4.16
CA ASN A 158 -4.25 -2.96 4.92
C ASN A 158 -3.12 -4.01 5.01
N GLY A 159 -1.88 -3.56 5.19
CA GLY A 159 -0.72 -4.44 5.32
C GLY A 159 -0.11 -4.90 4.00
N GLU A 160 -0.47 -4.31 2.86
CA GLU A 160 0.13 -4.62 1.56
C GLU A 160 1.60 -4.25 1.51
N ARG A 161 2.42 -5.08 0.85
CA ARG A 161 3.85 -4.78 0.72
C ARG A 161 4.10 -3.79 -0.42
N LEU A 162 4.57 -2.60 -0.08
CA LEU A 162 5.05 -1.57 -1.01
C LEU A 162 6.59 -1.56 -1.00
N THR A 163 7.23 -2.12 -2.03
CA THR A 163 8.69 -2.11 -2.20
C THR A 163 9.04 -1.83 -3.65
N THR A 164 8.79 -0.59 -4.06
CA THR A 164 8.88 -0.13 -5.45
C THR A 164 10.28 0.33 -5.85
N GLY A 165 11.16 0.55 -4.87
CA GLY A 165 12.50 1.10 -5.09
C GLY A 165 12.52 2.62 -5.19
N ILE A 166 11.36 3.28 -5.07
CA ILE A 166 11.23 4.73 -5.02
C ILE A 166 10.99 5.14 -3.57
N ALA A 167 11.97 5.83 -2.98
CA ALA A 167 11.94 6.19 -1.56
C ALA A 167 10.67 6.95 -1.13
N GLU A 168 10.16 7.83 -1.99
CA GLU A 168 8.93 8.61 -1.71
C GLU A 168 7.68 7.74 -1.58
N ILE A 169 7.61 6.63 -2.33
CA ILE A 169 6.48 5.71 -2.31
C ILE A 169 6.63 4.73 -1.15
N ASP A 170 7.83 4.16 -1.01
CA ASP A 170 8.11 3.16 0.02
C ASP A 170 7.94 3.78 1.42
N ALA A 171 8.31 5.06 1.61
CA ALA A 171 8.08 5.79 2.86
C ALA A 171 6.60 5.85 3.28
N ILE A 172 5.66 5.88 2.33
CA ILE A 172 4.22 5.91 2.64
C ILE A 172 3.76 4.55 3.15
N GLY A 173 4.24 3.46 2.54
CA GLY A 173 3.98 2.12 3.06
C GLY A 173 4.57 1.94 4.45
N ASP A 174 5.75 2.49 4.66
CA ASP A 174 6.50 2.33 5.90
C ASP A 174 5.87 3.10 7.06
N ALA A 175 5.37 4.30 6.79
CA ALA A 175 4.66 5.11 7.78
C ALA A 175 3.33 4.49 8.23
N ASN A 176 2.61 3.80 7.33
CA ASN A 176 1.32 3.18 7.64
C ASN A 176 1.43 1.69 8.04
N ALA A 177 2.64 1.12 8.02
CA ALA A 177 2.85 -0.26 8.42
C ALA A 177 2.64 -0.42 9.93
N TYR A 178 2.08 -1.56 10.34
CA TYR A 178 2.03 -1.92 11.75
C TYR A 178 3.45 -2.12 12.29
N GLY A 179 3.82 -1.35 13.30
CA GLY A 179 5.13 -1.38 13.94
C GLY A 179 5.02 -1.85 15.39
N ILE A 180 5.89 -2.76 15.80
CA ILE A 180 6.00 -3.20 17.20
C ILE A 180 7.21 -2.52 17.82
N GLU A 181 7.02 -1.91 18.99
CA GLU A 181 8.11 -1.34 19.78
C GLU A 181 8.83 -2.43 20.61
N TYR A 182 10.16 -2.45 20.50
CA TYR A 182 11.06 -3.31 21.25
C TYR A 182 11.98 -2.45 22.12
N THR A 183 12.01 -2.72 23.42
CA THR A 183 12.96 -2.07 24.33
C THR A 183 14.26 -2.87 24.40
N MET A 184 15.39 -2.22 24.16
CA MET A 184 16.72 -2.84 24.16
C MET A 184 17.49 -2.62 25.48
N ASN A 185 18.34 -3.58 25.84
CA ASN A 185 19.20 -3.52 27.03
C ASN A 185 20.36 -2.52 26.86
N ASN A 186 21.00 -2.11 27.97
CA ASN A 186 22.10 -1.16 28.04
C ASN A 186 23.43 -1.63 27.42
N SER A 187 23.51 -2.88 26.93
CA SER A 187 24.73 -3.48 26.40
C SER A 187 24.57 -3.88 24.93
N GLY A 188 24.54 -2.89 24.03
CA GLY A 188 24.56 -3.12 22.59
C GLY A 188 25.72 -2.44 21.88
N THR A 189 25.87 -2.75 20.60
CA THR A 189 26.92 -2.23 19.72
C THR A 189 26.29 -1.57 18.50
N ASN A 190 26.87 -0.44 18.07
CA ASN A 190 26.42 0.39 16.94
C ASN A 190 24.95 0.84 17.01
N THR A 191 24.49 1.58 16.01
CA THR A 191 23.11 2.07 15.89
C THR A 191 22.45 1.42 14.69
N TYR A 192 21.18 1.06 14.80
CA TYR A 192 20.43 0.59 13.64
C TYR A 192 20.25 1.71 12.61
N ARG A 193 20.17 1.33 11.34
CA ARG A 193 19.79 2.21 10.24
C ARG A 193 18.32 2.01 9.93
N GLU A 194 17.63 3.08 9.57
CA GLU A 194 16.25 2.98 9.08
C GLU A 194 16.20 2.12 7.81
N HIS A 195 15.11 1.38 7.63
CA HIS A 195 14.87 0.49 6.49
C HIS A 195 15.78 -0.74 6.40
N GLU A 196 16.70 -0.95 7.35
CA GLU A 196 17.55 -2.13 7.34
C GLU A 196 16.81 -3.39 7.82
N ILE A 197 17.29 -4.56 7.39
CA ILE A 197 16.79 -5.84 7.90
C ILE A 197 17.44 -6.13 9.25
N VAL A 198 16.60 -6.43 10.23
CA VAL A 198 17.00 -6.98 11.52
C VAL A 198 16.58 -8.42 11.64
N TYR A 199 17.42 -9.24 12.25
CA TYR A 199 17.16 -10.65 12.43
C TYR A 199 17.63 -11.15 13.80
N GLN A 200 16.99 -12.25 14.23
CA GLN A 200 17.36 -13.01 15.41
C GLN A 200 17.71 -14.43 14.98
N GLY A 201 18.86 -14.93 15.43
CA GLY A 201 19.31 -16.29 15.15
C GLY A 201 20.81 -16.40 14.82
N ALA A 202 21.22 -17.60 14.42
CA ALA A 202 22.62 -17.91 14.11
C ALA A 202 23.10 -17.18 12.84
N SER A 203 22.26 -17.12 11.80
CA SER A 203 22.57 -16.50 10.50
C SER A 203 21.31 -15.88 9.88
N LEU A 204 21.47 -15.05 8.83
CA LEU A 204 20.34 -14.49 8.10
C LEU A 204 19.51 -15.58 7.41
N GLU A 205 20.10 -16.70 6.98
CA GLU A 205 19.37 -17.78 6.29
C GLU A 205 18.53 -18.62 7.25
N THR A 206 19.04 -18.84 8.47
CA THR A 206 18.39 -19.66 9.52
C THR A 206 17.83 -18.83 10.67
N ALA A 207 17.43 -17.58 10.40
CA ALA A 207 16.93 -16.69 11.45
C ALA A 207 15.54 -17.15 11.93
N THR A 208 15.34 -17.16 13.25
CA THR A 208 14.05 -17.44 13.91
C THR A 208 13.07 -16.29 13.78
N ALA A 209 13.58 -15.06 13.73
CA ALA A 209 12.76 -13.87 13.47
C ALA A 209 13.48 -12.91 12.53
N LYS A 210 12.73 -12.23 11.67
CA LYS A 210 13.20 -11.19 10.75
C LYS A 210 12.19 -10.05 10.69
N GLY A 211 12.65 -8.83 10.50
CA GLY A 211 11.79 -7.67 10.26
C GLY A 211 12.59 -6.50 9.70
N TYR A 212 11.89 -5.41 9.40
CA TYR A 212 12.50 -4.16 8.93
C TYR A 212 12.49 -3.12 10.04
N VAL A 213 13.57 -2.36 10.16
CA VAL A 213 13.63 -1.24 11.11
C VAL A 213 12.81 -0.08 10.56
N SER A 214 11.82 0.36 11.33
CA SER A 214 11.08 1.59 11.07
C SER A 214 11.81 2.78 11.66
N SER A 215 12.15 2.71 12.94
CA SER A 215 12.91 3.76 13.64
C SER A 215 13.72 3.15 14.78
N TRP A 216 14.83 3.81 15.11
CA TRP A 216 15.68 3.47 16.23
C TRP A 216 16.07 4.72 16.99
N ASP A 217 15.82 4.73 18.30
CA ASP A 217 16.23 5.82 19.16
C ASP A 217 17.26 5.36 20.21
N LEU A 218 18.45 5.94 20.18
CA LEU A 218 19.58 5.53 21.02
C LEU A 218 19.43 5.92 22.51
N PRO A 219 18.93 7.11 22.88
CA PRO A 219 18.73 7.50 24.28
C PRO A 219 17.60 6.70 24.95
N THR A 220 16.46 6.51 24.28
CA THR A 220 15.33 5.74 24.83
C THR A 220 15.45 4.24 24.61
N LYS A 221 16.34 3.80 23.71
CA LYS A 221 16.63 2.39 23.36
C LYS A 221 15.40 1.65 22.83
N LYS A 222 14.53 2.39 22.15
CA LYS A 222 13.33 1.88 21.51
C LYS A 222 13.64 1.60 20.05
N LEU A 223 13.42 0.35 19.63
CA LEU A 223 13.48 -0.08 18.24
C LEU A 223 12.06 -0.39 17.78
N ILE A 224 11.60 0.27 16.72
CA ILE A 224 10.34 -0.08 16.09
C ILE A 224 10.65 -0.98 14.91
N ILE A 225 10.12 -2.20 14.92
CA ILE A 225 10.27 -3.17 13.84
C ILE A 225 8.90 -3.40 13.20
N ARG A 226 8.88 -3.48 11.87
CA ARG A 226 7.68 -3.74 11.06
C ARG A 226 7.85 -4.97 10.17
N ASN A 227 6.73 -5.49 9.67
CA ASN A 227 6.66 -6.65 8.76
C ASN A 227 7.49 -7.84 9.29
N ILE A 228 7.16 -8.24 10.51
CA ILE A 228 7.90 -9.26 11.24
C ILE A 228 7.48 -10.64 10.75
N LYS A 229 8.48 -11.47 10.42
CA LYS A 229 8.31 -12.90 10.19
C LYS A 229 8.94 -13.65 11.36
N GLY A 230 8.14 -14.46 12.06
CA GLY A 230 8.55 -15.14 13.28
C GLY A 230 8.25 -14.33 14.52
N SER A 231 8.83 -14.73 15.66
CA SER A 231 8.64 -14.04 16.94
C SER A 231 10.00 -13.71 17.56
N PHE A 232 10.20 -12.44 17.89
CA PHE A 232 11.41 -12.00 18.57
C PHE A 232 11.37 -12.43 20.04
N ALA A 233 12.22 -13.39 20.42
CA ALA A 233 12.29 -13.86 21.80
C ALA A 233 13.11 -12.92 22.71
N PRO A 234 12.70 -12.71 23.97
CA PRO A 234 13.40 -11.84 24.91
C PRO A 234 14.79 -12.39 25.27
N ASN A 235 15.68 -11.48 25.67
CA ASN A 235 17.06 -11.75 26.10
C ASN A 235 17.97 -12.41 25.04
N VAL A 236 17.70 -12.13 23.77
CA VAL A 236 18.53 -12.59 22.64
C VAL A 236 18.95 -11.39 21.80
N LEU A 237 20.12 -11.49 21.16
CA LEU A 237 20.62 -10.46 20.26
C LEU A 237 19.72 -10.33 19.02
N VAL A 238 19.20 -9.12 18.82
CA VAL A 238 18.70 -8.64 17.53
C VAL A 238 19.90 -8.06 16.80
N LYS A 239 20.13 -8.50 15.56
CA LYS A 239 21.28 -8.11 14.73
C LYS A 239 20.81 -7.39 13.47
N GLY A 240 21.39 -6.24 13.17
CA GLY A 240 21.21 -5.50 11.92
C GLY A 240 22.14 -6.04 10.83
N VAL A 241 21.62 -6.20 9.62
CA VAL A 241 22.39 -6.74 8.48
C VAL A 241 23.41 -5.71 7.96
N GLU A 242 23.03 -4.43 7.86
CA GLU A 242 23.87 -3.41 7.24
C GLU A 242 24.71 -2.66 8.27
N SER A 243 24.10 -2.32 9.41
CA SER A 243 24.74 -1.59 10.50
C SER A 243 25.68 -2.45 11.33
N SER A 244 25.58 -3.79 11.22
CA SER A 244 26.16 -4.74 12.19
C SER A 244 25.83 -4.37 13.63
N ALA A 245 24.71 -3.67 13.86
CA ALA A 245 24.25 -3.33 15.18
C ALA A 245 23.74 -4.58 15.87
N ALA A 246 24.06 -4.72 17.15
CA ALA A 246 23.65 -5.87 17.92
C ALA A 246 23.22 -5.42 19.31
N TRP A 247 21.94 -5.60 19.60
CA TRP A 247 21.34 -5.22 20.88
C TRP A 247 20.55 -6.38 21.47
N LEU A 248 20.68 -6.58 22.78
CA LEU A 248 19.87 -7.55 23.51
C LEU A 248 18.46 -6.99 23.70
N MET A 249 17.44 -7.71 23.23
CA MET A 249 16.04 -7.33 23.43
C MET A 249 15.60 -7.66 24.86
N LEU A 250 14.91 -6.73 25.54
CA LEU A 250 14.46 -6.90 26.92
C LEU A 250 12.99 -7.29 26.99
N THR A 251 12.13 -6.45 26.42
CA THR A 251 10.68 -6.61 26.41
C THR A 251 10.12 -6.13 25.08
N ASN A 252 8.99 -6.72 24.69
CA ASN A 252 8.19 -6.33 23.55
C ASN A 252 6.72 -6.30 23.96
N ASN A 253 5.97 -5.31 23.45
CA ASN A 253 4.51 -5.32 23.55
C ASN A 253 3.92 -5.51 22.14
N PRO A 254 3.70 -6.76 21.70
CA PRO A 254 3.23 -7.02 20.33
C PRO A 254 1.76 -6.65 20.10
N GLN A 255 1.04 -6.19 21.14
CA GLN A 255 -0.36 -5.78 21.06
C GLN A 255 -0.54 -4.28 20.82
N GLU A 256 0.54 -3.52 20.87
CA GLU A 256 0.54 -2.06 20.70
C GLU A 256 1.17 -1.69 19.36
N ASN A 257 0.41 -0.98 18.53
CA ASN A 257 0.98 -0.38 17.32
C ASN A 257 1.77 0.86 17.71
N ALA A 258 3.09 0.78 17.61
CA ALA A 258 3.97 1.90 17.89
C ALA A 258 3.83 3.05 16.87
N ASN A 259 3.20 2.79 15.71
CA ASN A 259 3.00 3.78 14.65
C ASN A 259 1.64 4.49 14.72
N ASP A 260 0.68 4.02 15.54
CA ASP A 260 -0.62 4.67 15.71
C ASP A 260 -0.96 4.88 17.19
N THR A 261 -0.91 6.13 17.63
CA THR A 261 -1.22 6.53 19.01
C THR A 261 -2.72 6.53 19.33
N PHE A 262 -3.59 6.34 18.33
CA PHE A 262 -5.03 6.25 18.50
C PHE A 262 -5.53 4.81 18.67
N GLU A 263 -4.66 3.81 18.53
CA GLU A 263 -5.02 2.42 18.82
C GLU A 263 -5.17 2.20 20.33
N GLU A 264 -6.39 1.97 20.77
CA GLU A 264 -6.72 1.77 22.19
C GLU A 264 -6.78 0.28 22.59
N ASN A 265 -6.31 -0.65 21.74
CA ASN A 265 -6.44 -2.10 22.00
C ASN A 265 -5.87 -2.50 23.38
N VAL A 266 -4.67 -2.03 23.73
CA VAL A 266 -4.04 -2.32 25.03
C VAL A 266 -4.77 -1.63 26.19
N LEU A 267 -5.26 -0.41 25.96
CA LEU A 267 -6.06 0.32 26.96
C LEU A 267 -7.37 -0.43 27.24
N LEU A 268 -8.06 -0.88 26.19
CA LEU A 268 -9.29 -1.65 26.28
C LEU A 268 -9.08 -2.98 26.99
N GLU A 269 -8.01 -3.72 26.69
CA GLU A 269 -7.66 -4.96 27.40
C GLU A 269 -7.38 -4.68 28.89
N THR A 270 -6.58 -3.65 29.19
CA THR A 270 -6.24 -3.29 30.59
C THR A 270 -7.48 -2.85 31.39
N GLU A 271 -8.37 -2.08 30.78
CA GLU A 271 -9.63 -1.68 31.39
C GLU A 271 -10.62 -2.86 31.51
N ALA A 272 -10.61 -3.79 30.54
CA ALA A 272 -11.45 -4.99 30.58
C ALA A 272 -11.02 -5.96 31.69
N ASP A 273 -9.72 -6.16 31.89
CA ASP A 273 -9.16 -6.98 32.98
C ASP A 273 -9.55 -6.43 34.36
N ASN A 274 -9.67 -5.11 34.50
CA ASN A 274 -10.15 -4.48 35.73
C ASN A 274 -11.66 -4.69 35.97
N ILE A 275 -12.44 -5.01 34.94
CA ILE A 275 -13.90 -5.23 35.01
C ILE A 275 -14.23 -6.71 35.23
N LEU A 276 -13.47 -7.63 34.61
CA LEU A 276 -13.71 -9.07 34.64
C LEU A 276 -12.69 -9.80 35.51
N ASP A 277 -12.93 -9.80 36.83
CA ASP A 277 -12.13 -10.57 37.80
C ASP A 277 -12.57 -12.05 37.82
N TRP A 278 -11.80 -12.93 37.17
CA TRP A 278 -12.01 -14.39 37.20
C TRP A 278 -11.33 -15.08 38.38
N THR A 279 -10.78 -14.33 39.34
CA THR A 279 -10.08 -14.92 40.51
C THR A 279 -11.01 -15.39 41.63
N GLU A 280 -12.34 -15.30 41.43
CA GLU A 280 -13.30 -15.90 42.35
C GLU A 280 -13.13 -17.43 42.41
N THR A 281 -12.42 -17.89 43.44
CA THR A 281 -12.46 -19.28 43.87
C THR A 281 -13.90 -19.55 44.31
N ASN A 282 -14.60 -20.42 43.57
CA ASN A 282 -15.98 -20.80 43.85
C ASN A 282 -16.19 -21.05 45.35
N PRO A 283 -16.95 -20.19 46.06
CA PRO A 283 -17.16 -20.33 47.50
C PRO A 283 -18.08 -21.52 47.85
N PHE A 284 -18.63 -22.23 46.86
CA PHE A 284 -19.54 -23.36 47.04
C PHE A 284 -18.95 -24.74 46.72
N GLY A 285 -17.62 -24.88 46.57
CA GLY A 285 -16.98 -26.19 46.71
C GLY A 285 -15.71 -26.40 45.89
N SER A 286 -14.68 -26.96 46.55
CA SER A 286 -13.57 -27.64 45.88
C SER A 286 -14.02 -29.02 45.41
N ILE A 287 -13.62 -29.43 44.20
CA ILE A 287 -13.79 -30.82 43.79
C ILE A 287 -12.82 -31.66 44.64
N ASP A 288 -13.36 -32.40 45.59
CA ASP A 288 -12.60 -33.33 46.42
C ASP A 288 -12.32 -34.55 45.52
N GLU A 289 -11.20 -34.52 44.79
CA GLU A 289 -10.67 -35.71 44.11
C GLU A 289 -10.11 -36.68 45.15
N ASN A 290 -11.01 -37.44 45.79
CA ASN A 290 -10.69 -38.69 46.45
C ASN A 290 -11.75 -39.73 46.10
N TYR A 291 -11.56 -40.36 44.94
CA TYR A 291 -11.87 -41.77 44.70
C TYR A 291 -10.83 -42.38 43.76
#